data_AF-A0AAE0SDM3-F1
#
_entry.id   AF-A0AAE0SDM3-F1
#
_cell.length_a   1.000
_cell.length_b   1.000
_cell.length_c   1.000
_cell.angle_alpha   90.00
_cell.angle_beta   90.00
_cell.angle_gamma   90.00
#
_symmetry.space_group_name_H-M   'P 1'
#
loop_
_entity.id
_entity.type
_entity.pdbx_description
1 polymer ?
#
loop_
_entity_poly.entity_id
_entity_poly.type
_entity_poly.pdbx_seq_one_letter_code
_entity_poly.pdbx_strand_id
1 'polypeptide(L)'
;MDVEADSECLNGTFWWNYPRGYIRIHFKHKTATYLSVCLKDSAGGSSFKLYDVTSGNKIAMPSVTPDSSKEVCTIVHHYETVILFEAPKMAYYVRLIAYRVQPIYHI
;
A
#
# COMPACT_ATOMS: atom_id res chain seq x y z
N MET A 1 7.95 -5.42 -9.66
CA MET A 1 7.77 -4.07 -10.24
C MET A 1 7.78 -3.09 -9.09
N ASP A 2 8.40 -1.94 -9.26
CA ASP A 2 8.53 -0.92 -8.23
C ASP A 2 7.84 0.34 -8.75
N VAL A 3 6.97 0.93 -7.93
CA VAL A 3 6.22 2.14 -8.23
C VAL A 3 6.43 3.12 -7.09
N GLU A 4 6.59 4.40 -7.41
CA GLU A 4 6.76 5.45 -6.43
C GLU A 4 5.49 6.30 -6.39
N ALA A 5 4.92 6.46 -5.18
CA ALA A 5 3.89 7.45 -4.93
C ALA A 5 4.58 8.80 -4.72
N ASP A 6 4.12 9.83 -5.44
CA ASP A 6 4.65 11.19 -5.29
C ASP A 6 4.53 11.62 -3.82
N SER A 7 5.61 12.19 -3.30
CA SER A 7 5.73 12.67 -1.92
C SER A 7 4.71 13.72 -1.50
N GLU A 8 4.11 14.43 -2.47
CA GLU A 8 3.06 15.43 -2.23
C GLU A 8 1.65 14.85 -2.43
N CYS A 9 1.55 13.63 -2.98
CA CYS A 9 0.29 12.95 -3.25
C CYS A 9 -0.20 12.21 -2.00
N LEU A 10 -0.95 12.92 -1.15
CA LEU A 10 -1.52 12.35 0.08
C LEU A 10 -2.68 11.39 -0.17
N ASN A 11 -3.34 11.46 -1.33
CA ASN A 11 -4.40 10.54 -1.71
C ASN A 11 -4.22 10.20 -3.19
N GLY A 12 -4.20 8.90 -3.50
CA GLY A 12 -4.04 8.48 -4.87
C GLY A 12 -4.61 7.10 -5.13
N THR A 13 -4.51 6.70 -6.38
CA THR A 13 -4.89 5.36 -6.81
C THR A 13 -3.81 4.82 -7.71
N PHE A 14 -3.53 3.52 -7.61
CA PHE A 14 -2.67 2.84 -8.56
C PHE A 14 -3.44 1.69 -9.22
N TRP A 15 -3.16 1.50 -10.51
CA TRP A 15 -3.71 0.42 -11.29
C TRP A 15 -2.64 -0.65 -11.51
N TRP A 16 -2.91 -1.88 -11.09
CA TRP A 16 -1.96 -2.98 -11.21
C TRP A 16 -2.51 -4.14 -12.06
N ASN A 17 -2.29 -4.10 -13.37
CA ASN A 17 -2.88 -5.08 -14.29
C ASN A 17 -2.07 -6.38 -14.46
N TYR A 18 -1.11 -6.68 -13.58
CA TYR A 18 -0.28 -7.89 -13.69
C TYR A 18 -0.77 -8.95 -12.69
N PRO A 19 -1.50 -9.98 -13.15
CA PRO A 19 -2.21 -10.89 -12.27
C PRO A 19 -1.34 -11.93 -11.55
N ARG A 20 -0.03 -11.92 -11.80
CA ARG A 20 0.93 -12.80 -11.16
C ARG A 20 2.14 -12.01 -10.72
N GLY A 21 2.54 -12.24 -9.48
CA GLY A 21 3.75 -11.67 -8.89
C GLY A 21 3.44 -10.66 -7.80
N TYR A 22 4.33 -9.67 -7.70
CA TYR A 22 4.29 -8.65 -6.67
C TYR A 22 4.61 -7.28 -7.25
N ILE A 23 4.02 -6.27 -6.63
CA ILE A 23 4.36 -4.86 -6.84
C ILE A 23 4.80 -4.27 -5.51
N ARG A 24 5.88 -3.50 -5.53
CA ARG A 24 6.33 -2.71 -4.39
C ARG A 24 5.96 -1.27 -4.64
N ILE A 25 5.40 -0.63 -3.62
CA ILE A 25 5.03 0.78 -3.68
C ILE A 25 5.81 1.52 -2.62
N HIS A 26 6.60 2.48 -3.09
CA HIS A 26 7.38 3.38 -2.26
C HIS A 26 6.51 4.60 -1.95
N PHE A 27 6.17 4.77 -0.68
CA PHE A 27 5.56 5.99 -0.18
C PHE A 27 6.65 6.77 0.54
N LYS A 28 6.99 7.94 0.03
CA LYS A 28 7.96 8.85 0.64
C LYS A 28 7.25 10.13 1.02
N HIS A 29 7.70 10.80 2.07
CA HIS A 29 7.25 12.16 2.37
C HIS A 29 8.43 13.01 2.77
N LYS A 30 8.54 14.21 2.19
CA LYS A 30 9.74 15.05 2.32
C LYS A 30 9.99 15.55 3.74
N THR A 31 8.92 15.81 4.51
CA THR A 31 9.00 16.57 5.77
C THR A 31 8.49 15.82 6.99
N ALA A 32 7.95 14.61 6.84
CA ALA A 32 7.33 13.89 7.96
C ALA A 32 8.28 12.84 8.52
N THR A 33 8.40 12.79 9.84
CA THR A 33 9.19 11.77 10.55
C THR A 33 8.48 10.43 10.59
N TYR A 34 7.14 10.45 10.59
CA TYR A 34 6.26 9.29 10.68
C TYR A 34 5.19 9.38 9.61
N LEU A 35 4.86 8.24 9.00
CA LEU A 35 3.85 8.14 7.95
C LEU A 35 2.88 7.02 8.27
N SER A 36 1.58 7.30 8.24
CA SER A 36 0.56 6.26 8.18
C SER A 36 0.10 6.09 6.74
N VAL A 37 0.14 4.86 6.22
CA VAL A 37 -0.38 4.53 4.89
C VAL A 37 -1.63 3.69 5.06
N CYS A 38 -2.75 4.22 4.60
CA CYS A 38 -4.04 3.56 4.55
C CYS A 38 -4.32 3.07 3.14
N LEU A 39 -4.74 1.82 3.01
CA LEU A 39 -5.00 1.14 1.75
C LEU A 39 -6.43 0.63 1.72
N LYS A 40 -7.04 0.71 0.54
CA LYS A 40 -8.42 0.32 0.33
C LYS A 40 -8.60 -0.25 -1.07
N ASP A 41 -9.38 -1.32 -1.17
CA ASP A 41 -9.88 -1.79 -2.46
C ASP A 41 -10.94 -0.79 -2.96
N SER A 42 -10.63 -0.10 -4.05
CA SER A 42 -11.51 0.93 -4.62
C SER A 42 -12.44 0.37 -5.70
N ALA A 43 -12.24 -0.86 -6.16
CA ALA A 43 -12.97 -1.45 -7.28
C ALA A 43 -13.71 -2.75 -6.93
N GLY A 44 -13.46 -3.31 -5.74
CA GLY A 44 -13.97 -4.61 -5.32
C GLY A 44 -13.24 -5.77 -6.03
N GLY A 45 -13.06 -6.90 -5.36
CA GLY A 45 -12.41 -8.06 -5.97
C GLY A 45 -11.73 -9.05 -5.03
N SER A 46 -10.49 -9.43 -5.38
CA SER A 46 -9.72 -10.47 -4.68
C SER A 46 -8.97 -9.92 -3.48
N SER A 47 -8.79 -10.71 -2.42
CA SER A 47 -7.95 -10.33 -1.29
C SER A 47 -6.47 -10.34 -1.65
N PHE A 48 -5.75 -9.28 -1.32
CA PHE A 48 -4.30 -9.17 -1.52
C PHE A 48 -3.56 -9.34 -0.21
N LYS A 49 -2.39 -9.97 -0.27
CA LYS A 49 -1.48 -9.98 0.89
C LYS A 49 -0.60 -8.75 0.83
N LEU A 50 -0.51 -8.09 1.97
CA LEU A 50 0.30 -6.89 2.17
C LEU A 50 1.47 -7.21 3.08
N TYR A 51 2.62 -6.66 2.76
CA TYR A 51 3.81 -6.77 3.58
C TYR A 51 4.56 -5.44 3.61
N ASP A 52 4.94 -4.99 4.80
CA ASP A 52 5.95 -3.95 4.95
C ASP A 52 7.31 -4.59 4.68
N VAL A 53 8.06 -4.02 3.74
CA VAL A 53 9.42 -4.46 3.37
C VAL A 53 10.45 -3.35 3.50
N THR A 54 10.13 -2.26 4.21
CA THR A 54 10.97 -1.06 4.37
C THR A 54 12.33 -1.39 4.99
N SER A 55 12.35 -2.27 6.00
CA SER A 55 13.58 -2.71 6.69
C SER A 55 14.32 -3.85 5.97
N GLY A 56 13.84 -4.28 4.80
CA GLY A 56 14.31 -5.48 4.11
C GLY A 56 13.69 -6.79 4.61
N ASN A 57 13.05 -6.79 5.79
CA ASN A 57 12.28 -7.93 6.29
C ASN A 57 10.83 -7.87 5.81
N LYS A 58 10.25 -9.03 5.49
CA LYS A 58 8.84 -9.14 5.06
C LYS A 58 7.92 -9.25 6.27
N ILE A 59 7.36 -8.13 6.73
CA ILE A 59 6.44 -8.08 7.88
C ILE A 59 5.00 -8.10 7.37
N ALA A 60 4.21 -9.11 7.77
CA ALA A 60 2.83 -9.25 7.31
C ALA A 60 1.94 -8.14 7.87
N MET A 61 1.16 -7.52 6.98
CA MET A 61 0.15 -6.52 7.31
C MET A 61 -1.25 -7.14 7.19
N PRO A 62 -2.28 -6.52 7.79
CA PRO A 62 -3.66 -6.94 7.54
C PRO A 62 -3.96 -6.90 6.04
N SER A 63 -4.67 -7.90 5.54
CA SER A 63 -5.00 -7.98 4.11
C SER A 63 -6.10 -6.98 3.77
N VAL A 64 -6.00 -6.35 2.60
CA VAL A 64 -7.11 -5.56 2.04
C VAL A 64 -8.15 -6.55 1.55
N THR A 65 -9.34 -6.50 2.14
CA THR A 65 -10.49 -7.27 1.68
C THR A 65 -11.29 -6.44 0.68
N PRO A 66 -12.05 -7.08 -0.21
CA PRO A 66 -12.92 -6.40 -1.17
C PRO A 66 -14.11 -5.66 -0.54
N ASP A 67 -14.21 -5.63 0.78
CA ASP A 67 -15.19 -4.79 1.49
C ASP A 67 -14.74 -3.34 1.39
N SER A 68 -15.33 -2.61 0.43
CA SER A 68 -15.04 -1.22 0.11
C SER A 68 -15.37 -0.23 1.24
N SER A 69 -15.75 -0.68 2.43
CA SER A 69 -15.97 0.18 3.59
C SER A 69 -14.76 0.28 4.52
N LYS A 70 -13.78 -0.64 4.42
CA LYS A 70 -12.68 -0.73 5.39
C LYS A 70 -11.33 -0.35 4.77
N GLU A 71 -10.71 0.67 5.34
CA GLU A 71 -9.31 0.99 5.09
C GLU A 71 -8.42 0.13 6.01
N VAL A 72 -7.34 -0.40 5.47
CA VAL A 72 -6.26 -1.02 6.26
C VAL A 72 -5.13 -0.01 6.36
N CYS A 73 -4.86 0.48 7.55
CA CYS A 73 -3.77 1.41 7.80
C CYS A 73 -2.58 0.71 8.44
N THR A 74 -1.38 1.11 8.05
CA THR A 74 -0.14 0.78 8.74
C THR A 74 0.55 2.06 9.18
N ILE A 75 1.01 2.07 10.42
CA ILE A 75 1.87 3.14 10.94
C ILE A 75 3.29 2.75 10.60
N VAL A 76 3.99 3.63 9.90
CA VAL A 76 5.36 3.44 9.48
C VAL A 76 6.24 4.48 10.16
N HIS A 77 7.31 3.99 10.78
CA HIS A 77 8.18 4.77 11.64
C HIS A 77 9.28 5.55 10.91
N HIS A 78 9.14 5.74 9.60
CA HIS A 78 10.15 6.39 8.75
C HIS A 78 9.53 7.31 7.69
N TYR A 79 10.37 8.21 7.14
CA TYR A 79 10.04 9.12 6.03
C TYR A 79 9.80 8.41 4.69
N GLU A 80 10.15 7.12 4.62
CA GLU A 80 9.88 6.22 3.51
C GLU A 80 9.27 4.93 4.05
N THR A 81 8.29 4.40 3.32
CA THR A 81 7.81 3.03 3.49
C THR A 81 7.68 2.33 2.15
N VAL A 82 8.00 1.05 2.13
CA VAL A 82 7.86 0.20 0.95
C VAL A 82 6.87 -0.90 1.27
N ILE A 83 5.70 -0.85 0.64
CA ILE A 83 4.65 -1.86 0.80
C ILE A 83 4.69 -2.80 -0.40
N LEU A 84 4.84 -4.09 -0.13
CA LEU A 84 4.74 -5.15 -1.11
C LEU A 84 3.31 -5.69 -1.15
N PHE A 85 2.71 -5.63 -2.33
CA PHE A 85 1.43 -6.25 -2.65
C PHE A 85 1.69 -7.55 -3.39
N GLU A 86 1.12 -8.64 -2.88
CA GLU A 86 1.22 -9.96 -3.50
C GLU A 86 -0.18 -10.40 -3.96
N ALA A 87 -0.31 -10.66 -5.27
CA ALA A 87 -1.55 -11.12 -5.86
C ALA A 87 -1.83 -12.57 -5.47
N PRO A 88 -3.10 -12.96 -5.23
CA PRO A 88 -3.43 -14.36 -5.03
C PRO A 88 -3.19 -15.14 -6.33
N LYS A 89 -2.69 -16.38 -6.22
CA LYS A 89 -2.27 -17.21 -7.39
C LYS A 89 -3.37 -17.43 -8.44
N MET A 90 -4.64 -17.31 -8.03
CA MET A 90 -5.82 -17.53 -8.86
C MET A 90 -6.42 -16.23 -9.43
N ALA A 91 -5.91 -15.05 -9.07
CA ALA A 91 -6.39 -13.81 -9.66
C ALA A 91 -5.94 -13.69 -11.12
N TYR A 92 -6.83 -13.18 -11.96
CA TYR A 92 -6.59 -12.90 -13.38
C TYR A 92 -6.40 -11.41 -13.66
N TYR A 93 -6.70 -10.56 -12.69
CA TYR A 93 -6.48 -9.12 -12.69
C TYR A 93 -6.45 -8.61 -11.26
N VAL A 94 -5.55 -7.68 -10.97
CA VAL A 94 -5.65 -6.83 -9.77
C VAL A 94 -6.14 -5.46 -10.24
N ARG A 95 -7.07 -4.86 -9.50
CA ARG A 95 -7.73 -3.62 -9.90
C ARG A 95 -7.27 -2.46 -9.03
N LEU A 96 -7.86 -1.29 -9.29
CA LEU A 96 -7.60 -0.01 -8.66
C LEU A 96 -7.52 -0.12 -7.13
N ILE A 97 -6.35 0.12 -6.57
CA ILE A 97 -6.15 0.26 -5.13
C ILE A 97 -6.03 1.74 -4.82
N ALA A 98 -6.84 2.20 -3.87
CA ALA A 98 -6.72 3.53 -3.31
C ALA A 98 -5.75 3.51 -2.14
N TYR A 99 -4.95 4.57 -2.05
CA TYR A 99 -4.09 4.81 -0.91
C TYR A 99 -4.29 6.22 -0.37
N ARG A 100 -4.08 6.36 0.93
CA ARG A 100 -3.98 7.64 1.62
C ARG A 100 -2.75 7.64 2.52
N VAL A 101 -1.91 8.65 2.35
CA VAL A 101 -0.74 8.90 3.17
C VAL A 101 -1.09 9.98 4.18
N GLN A 102 -0.86 9.71 5.46
CA GLN A 102 -1.08 10.64 6.56
C GLN A 102 0.26 10.91 7.26
N PRO A 103 0.84 12.08 7.05
CA PRO A 103 1.95 12.58 7.85
C PRO A 103 1.58 12.68 9.32
N ILE A 104 2.41 12.12 10.20
CA ILE A 104 2.25 12.25 11.65
C ILE A 104 3.36 13.17 12.15
N TYR A 105 2.98 14.39 12.50
CA TYR A 105 3.86 15.41 13.09
C TYR A 105 3.62 15.39 14.60
N HIS A 106 4.57 14.84 15.37
CA HIS A 106 4.58 14.71 16.83
C HIS A 106 3.83 13.50 17.45
N ILE A 107 4.53 12.78 18.32
CA ILE A 107 4.00 11.99 19.44
C ILE A 107 4.50 12.67 20.71
#